data_AF-A0AAU6K3R8-F1
#
_entry.id   AF-A0AAU6K3R8-F1
#
_cell.length_a   1.000
_cell.length_b   1.000
_cell.length_c   1.000
_cell.angle_alpha   90.00
_cell.angle_beta   90.00
_cell.angle_gamma   90.00
#
_symmetry.space_group_name_H-M   'P 1'
#
loop_
_entity.id
_entity.type
_entity.pdbx_description
1 polymer ?
#
loop_
_entity_poly.entity_id
_entity_poly.type
_entity_poly.pdbx_seq_one_letter_code
_entity_poly.pdbx_strand_id
1 'polypeptide(L)' 'MAAAGVRSPTVYLPACARWTDTVTGELHEGDTTLAAPAPLEHIPVFVHEGTAVTYAFTEITA' A
#
# COMPACT_ATOMS: atom_id res chain seq x y z
N MET A 1 5.04 -13.59 -4.42
CA MET A 1 6.04 -13.68 -5.51
C MET A 1 5.53 -12.88 -6.69
N ALA A 2 6.33 -11.97 -7.24
CA ALA A 2 5.93 -11.23 -8.45
C ALA A 2 6.04 -12.14 -9.68
N ALA A 3 5.08 -12.06 -10.59
CA ALA A 3 5.05 -12.80 -11.84
C ALA A 3 4.65 -11.89 -13.00
N ALA A 4 5.15 -12.18 -14.20
CA ALA A 4 4.84 -11.40 -15.39
C ALA A 4 3.34 -11.42 -15.70
N GLY A 5 2.80 -10.29 -16.13
CA GLY A 5 1.38 -10.14 -16.51
C GLY A 5 0.40 -9.97 -15.34
N VAL A 6 0.82 -10.17 -14.09
CA VAL A 6 -0.04 -9.91 -12.92
C VAL A 6 -0.37 -8.41 -12.84
N ARG A 7 -1.65 -8.11 -12.58
CA ARG A 7 -2.17 -6.73 -12.41
C ARG A 7 -2.86 -6.49 -11.07
N SER A 8 -2.89 -7.50 -10.21
CA SER A 8 -3.48 -7.42 -8.87
C SER A 8 -2.85 -8.47 -7.93
N PRO A 9 -1.58 -8.29 -7.52
CA PRO A 9 -0.95 -9.22 -6.59
C PRO A 9 -1.66 -9.23 -5.23
N THR A 10 -1.66 -10.39 -4.59
CA THR A 10 -2.07 -10.52 -3.19
C THR A 10 -0.94 -10.05 -2.28
N VAL A 11 -1.22 -9.09 -1.39
CA VAL A 11 -0.26 -8.48 -0.47
C VAL A 11 -0.74 -8.69 0.96
N TYR A 12 0.15 -9.15 1.83
CA TYR A 12 -0.08 -9.19 3.27
C TYR A 12 0.47 -7.93 3.92
N LEU A 13 -0.37 -7.28 4.73
CA LEU A 13 -0.05 -6.14 5.57
C LEU A 13 0.20 -6.65 7.00
N PRO A 14 1.43 -6.52 7.52
CA PRO A 14 1.76 -7.00 8.85
C PRO A 14 0.90 -6.41 9.97
N ALA A 15 0.66 -7.23 11.00
CA ALA A 15 -0.09 -6.88 12.20
C ALA A 15 0.54 -5.74 13.02
N CYS A 16 -0.24 -5.20 13.97
CA CYS A 16 0.15 -4.15 14.92
C CYS A 16 0.56 -2.82 14.28
N ALA A 17 0.11 -2.58 13.06
CA ALA A 17 0.35 -1.38 12.28
C ALA A 17 -0.86 -1.07 11.41
N ARG A 18 -0.99 0.19 11.00
CA ARG A 18 -1.86 0.59 9.90
C ARG A 18 -0.99 1.02 8.73
N TRP A 19 -1.52 0.85 7.54
CA TRP A 19 -0.77 0.95 6.30
C TRP A 19 -1.51 1.87 5.34
N THR A 20 -0.85 2.94 4.91
CA THR A 20 -1.41 3.87 3.93
C THR A 20 -0.97 3.45 2.54
N ASP A 21 -1.92 3.28 1.63
CA ASP A 21 -1.66 3.13 0.20
C ASP A 21 -1.10 4.46 -0.35
N THR A 22 0.10 4.42 -0.92
CA THR A 22 0.79 5.62 -1.45
C THR A 22 0.17 6.19 -2.72
N VAL A 23 -0.66 5.42 -3.42
CA VAL A 23 -1.33 5.81 -4.67
C VAL A 23 -2.70 6.41 -4.40
N THR A 24 -3.49 5.77 -3.54
CA THR A 24 -4.88 6.19 -3.26
C THR A 24 -5.00 7.05 -2.00
N GLY A 25 -4.01 6.98 -1.10
CA GLY A 25 -4.09 7.58 0.25
C GLY A 25 -4.96 6.77 1.23
N GLU A 26 -5.52 5.64 0.81
CA GLU A 26 -6.40 4.82 1.65
C GLU A 26 -5.63 4.19 2.82
N LEU A 27 -6.26 4.16 4.00
CA LEU A 27 -5.70 3.53 5.19
C LEU A 27 -6.25 2.11 5.36
N HIS A 28 -5.35 1.14 5.51
CA HIS A 28 -5.66 -0.26 5.73
C HIS A 28 -5.20 -0.72 7.11
N GLU A 29 -6.00 -1.56 7.76
CA GLU A 29 -5.60 -2.23 9.00
C GLU A 29 -4.53 -3.29 8.73
N GLY A 30 -3.64 -3.49 9.70
CA GLY A 30 -2.67 -4.58 9.70
C GLY A 30 -3.34 -5.94 9.89
N ASP A 31 -2.51 -6.98 9.79
CA ASP A 31 -2.93 -8.38 9.78
C ASP A 31 -3.95 -8.72 8.68
N THR A 32 -3.90 -7.98 7.58
CA THR A 32 -4.84 -8.09 6.47
C THR A 32 -4.12 -8.56 5.21
N THR A 33 -4.75 -9.46 4.47
CA THR A 33 -4.30 -9.84 3.13
C THR A 33 -5.29 -9.29 2.11
N LEU A 34 -4.81 -8.51 1.14
CA LEU A 34 -5.67 -7.87 0.14
C LEU A 34 -5.13 -8.08 -1.29
N ALA A 35 -6.02 -8.00 -2.28
CA ALA A 35 -5.63 -7.94 -3.68
C ALA A 35 -5.38 -6.47 -4.05
N ALA A 36 -4.11 -6.10 -4.22
CA ALA A 36 -3.71 -4.72 -4.44
C ALA A 36 -3.67 -4.43 -5.95
N PRO A 37 -4.31 -3.37 -6.46
CA PRO A 37 -4.16 -2.96 -7.86
C PRO A 37 -2.69 -2.73 -8.22
N ALA A 38 -2.25 -3.30 -9.34
CA ALA A 38 -0.92 -3.14 -9.90
C ALA A 38 -1.00 -2.97 -11.43
N PRO A 39 -1.64 -1.90 -11.93
CA PRO A 39 -1.65 -1.61 -13.36
C PRO A 39 -0.22 -1.30 -13.84
N LEU A 40 -0.02 -1.04 -15.13
CA LEU A 40 1.36 -0.94 -15.66
C LEU A 40 2.08 0.34 -15.18
N GLU A 41 1.31 1.38 -14.89
CA GLU A 41 1.78 2.71 -14.51
C GLU A 41 2.26 2.82 -13.05
N HIS A 42 1.89 1.89 -12.17
CA HIS A 42 2.35 1.89 -10.77
C HIS A 42 2.31 0.50 -10.15
N ILE A 43 3.17 0.30 -9.14
CA ILE A 43 3.13 -0.88 -8.28
C ILE A 43 2.49 -0.51 -6.94
N PRO A 44 1.80 -1.45 -6.26
CA PRO A 44 1.21 -1.20 -4.95
C PRO A 44 2.31 -1.06 -3.91
N VAL A 45 2.36 0.10 -3.25
CA VAL A 45 3.29 0.42 -2.17
C VAL A 45 2.49 0.96 -1.00
N PHE A 46 2.76 0.40 0.18
CA PHE A 46 2.11 0.76 1.43
C PHE A 46 3.14 1.28 2.41
N VAL A 47 2.85 2.40 3.07
CA VAL A 47 3.71 2.98 4.11
C VAL A 47 3.10 2.76 5.49
N HIS A 48 3.94 2.36 6.44
CA HIS A 48 3.54 2.17 7.82
C HIS A 48 3.18 3.51 8.47
N GLU A 49 1.99 3.62 9.07
CA GLU A 49 1.52 4.83 9.75
C GLU A 49 2.47 5.25 10.90
N GLY A 50 2.67 6.55 11.10
CA GLY A 50 3.52 7.07 12.19
C GLY A 50 5.03 7.00 11.92
N THR A 51 5.43 6.66 10.70
CA THR A 51 6.83 6.79 10.27
C THR A 51 7.07 8.13 9.57
N ALA A 52 8.31 8.64 9.62
CA ALA A 52 8.64 9.92 8.98
C ALA A 52 8.38 9.90 7.45
N VAL A 53 8.46 8.73 6.82
CA VAL A 53 8.20 8.57 5.38
C VAL A 53 6.71 8.75 5.05
N THR A 54 5.79 8.48 5.98
CA THR A 54 4.35 8.66 5.77
C THR A 54 4.00 10.09 5.34
N TYR A 55 4.65 11.09 5.95
CA TYR A 55 4.39 12.51 5.62
C TYR A 55 4.69 12.85 4.16
N ALA A 56 5.65 12.17 3.52
CA ALA A 56 5.94 12.40 2.11
C ALA A 56 4.80 11.96 1.17
N PHE A 57 3.90 11.11 1.64
CA PHE A 57 2.79 10.54 0.85
C PHE A 57 1.41 11.02 1.29
N THR A 58 1.27 11.65 2.47
CA THR A 58 -0.01 12.19 2.96
C THR A 58 -0.26 13.64 2.57
N GLU A 59 0.75 14.37 2.09
CA GLU A 59 0.64 15.79 1.66
C GLU A 59 -0.10 15.97 0.33
N ILE A 60 -0.46 14.90 -0.38
CA ILE A 60 -1.12 14.95 -1.69
C ILE A 60 -2.65 15.16 -1.57
N THR A 61 -3.21 15.09 -0.36
CA THR A 61 -4.68 15.12 -0.14
C THR A 61 -5.14 16.27 0.78
N ALA A 62 -4.37 17.37 0.89
CA ALA A 62 -4.74 18.58 1.62
C ALA A 62 -5.08 19.75 0.69
#